data_AF-A0A7S1CS38-F1
#
_entry.id   AF-A0A7S1CS38-F1
#
_cell.length_a   1.000
_cell.length_b   1.000
_cell.length_c   1.000
_cell.angle_alpha   90.00
_cell.angle_beta   90.00
_cell.angle_gamma   90.00
#
_symmetry.space_group_name_H-M   'P 1'
#
loop_
_entity.id
_entity.type
_entity.pdbx_description
1 polymer ?
#
loop_
_entity_poly.entity_id
_entity_poly.type
_entity_poly.pdbx_seq_one_letter_code
_entity_poly.pdbx_strand_id
1 'polypeptide(L)'
;VVMAGYELDEIQRQVVQYFKDVPANPRNNVDNGGVATTTNLHPYKLPFHSSSLGKIYRALPVRHHHTLSLTWQIPSICSHWRTKPAEYLAHLLGHEASGSILAVLKQRGWATGCSAGTGDDGEGDSSMHALFGFSFSLSEEGVQHWEKVIGVVFSYLGMLKYYFNEGYVDENGEKKE
;
A
#
# COMPACT_ATOMS: atom_id res chain seq x y z
N VAL A 1 -0.40 -20.91 -16.17
CA VAL A 1 0.39 -20.30 -17.27
C VAL A 1 1.36 -21.36 -17.76
N VAL A 2 1.45 -21.60 -19.08
CA VAL A 2 2.42 -22.52 -19.68
C VAL A 2 3.34 -21.70 -20.58
N MET A 3 4.65 -21.83 -20.39
CA MET A 3 5.68 -21.19 -21.22
C MET A 3 6.54 -22.30 -21.83
N ALA A 4 6.57 -22.40 -23.15
CA ALA A 4 7.31 -23.42 -23.89
C ALA A 4 7.75 -22.86 -25.25
N GLY A 5 8.79 -23.44 -25.86
CA GLY A 5 9.31 -23.05 -27.17
C GLY A 5 8.54 -23.60 -28.37
N TYR A 6 7.24 -23.89 -28.20
CA TYR A 6 6.37 -24.38 -29.26
C TYR A 6 5.46 -23.25 -29.78
N GLU A 7 4.94 -23.42 -30.99
CA GLU A 7 3.90 -22.53 -31.53
C GLU A 7 2.65 -22.53 -30.64
N LEU A 8 1.90 -21.42 -30.67
CA LEU A 8 0.73 -21.22 -29.79
C LEU A 8 -0.30 -22.34 -29.93
N ASP A 9 -0.53 -22.84 -31.14
CA ASP A 9 -1.47 -23.92 -31.42
C ASP A 9 -1.06 -25.24 -30.77
N GLU A 10 0.25 -25.51 -30.70
CA GLU A 10 0.81 -26.71 -30.06
C GLU A 10 0.68 -26.61 -28.53
N ILE A 11 0.99 -25.43 -27.97
CA ILE A 11 0.79 -25.14 -26.54
C ILE A 11 -0.69 -25.30 -26.18
N GLN A 12 -1.61 -24.75 -26.98
CA GLN A 12 -3.05 -24.89 -26.76
C GLN A 12 -3.49 -26.36 -26.77
N ARG A 13 -3.02 -27.15 -27.75
CA ARG A 13 -3.36 -28.58 -27.85
C ARG A 13 -2.93 -29.33 -26.60
N GLN A 14 -1.71 -29.09 -26.11
CA GLN A 14 -1.19 -29.72 -24.90
C GLN A 14 -1.95 -29.27 -23.65
N VAL A 15 -2.24 -27.97 -23.51
CA VAL A 15 -3.03 -27.46 -22.37
C VAL A 15 -4.41 -28.12 -22.34
N VAL A 16 -5.12 -28.18 -23.47
CA VAL A 16 -6.42 -28.85 -23.55
C VAL A 16 -6.28 -30.34 -23.22
N GLN A 17 -5.28 -31.03 -23.76
CA GLN A 17 -5.07 -32.45 -23.50
C GLN A 17 -4.90 -32.76 -22.01
N TYR A 18 -4.11 -31.96 -21.29
CA TYR A 18 -3.77 -32.24 -19.89
C TYR A 18 -4.74 -31.63 -18.87
N PHE A 19 -5.44 -30.54 -19.20
CA PHE A 19 -6.29 -29.81 -18.24
C PHE A 19 -7.79 -29.93 -18.50
N LYS A 20 -8.24 -30.50 -19.64
CA LYS A 20 -9.69 -30.63 -19.94
C LYS A 20 -10.49 -31.41 -18.90
N ASP A 21 -9.85 -32.37 -18.22
CA ASP A 21 -10.50 -33.26 -17.26
C ASP A 21 -10.59 -32.63 -15.86
N VAL A 22 -10.01 -31.44 -15.66
CA VAL A 22 -10.13 -30.69 -14.40
C VAL A 22 -11.57 -30.17 -14.29
N PRO A 23 -12.36 -30.62 -13.30
CA PRO A 23 -13.76 -30.25 -13.19
C PRO A 23 -13.90 -28.74 -12.95
N ALA A 24 -14.68 -28.07 -13.79
CA ALA A 24 -15.14 -26.72 -13.57
C ALA A 24 -16.28 -26.72 -12.54
N ASN A 25 -16.03 -27.20 -11.32
CA ASN A 25 -16.98 -26.98 -10.23
C ASN A 25 -17.12 -25.46 -10.09
N PRO A 26 -18.30 -24.87 -10.32
CA PRO A 26 -18.48 -23.47 -10.06
C PRO A 26 -18.14 -23.29 -8.58
N ARG A 27 -17.16 -22.43 -8.28
CA ARG A 27 -17.17 -21.75 -6.98
C ARG A 27 -18.58 -21.20 -6.89
N ASN A 28 -19.38 -21.68 -5.92
CA ASN A 28 -20.75 -21.24 -5.72
C ASN A 28 -20.76 -19.70 -5.62
N ASN A 29 -20.96 -19.03 -6.76
CA ASN A 29 -21.52 -17.70 -6.80
C ASN A 29 -22.98 -17.95 -6.48
N VAL A 30 -23.32 -17.88 -5.19
CA VAL A 30 -24.70 -17.83 -4.78
C VAL A 30 -25.25 -16.50 -5.31
N ASP A 31 -25.81 -16.53 -6.51
CA ASP A 31 -26.59 -15.47 -7.17
C ASP A 31 -27.92 -15.26 -6.44
N ASN A 32 -27.87 -14.87 -5.17
CA ASN A 32 -29.04 -14.36 -4.43
C ASN A 32 -28.87 -12.87 -4.18
N GLY A 33 -28.68 -12.06 -5.24
CA GLY A 33 -28.65 -10.59 -5.14
C GLY A 33 -27.65 -9.99 -4.13
N GLY A 34 -26.73 -10.81 -3.63
CA GLY A 34 -25.72 -10.49 -2.65
C GLY A 34 -24.39 -10.91 -3.23
N VAL A 35 -23.42 -10.01 -3.17
CA VAL A 35 -22.07 -10.14 -3.72
C VAL A 35 -21.53 -11.56 -3.54
N ALA A 36 -21.11 -12.18 -4.64
CA ALA A 36 -20.29 -13.38 -4.70
C ALA A 36 -19.30 -13.49 -3.52
N THR A 37 -19.69 -14.20 -2.47
CA THR A 37 -18.96 -14.19 -1.19
C THR A 37 -18.03 -15.39 -1.14
N THR A 38 -16.74 -15.19 -1.45
CA THR A 38 -15.74 -16.25 -1.41
C THR A 38 -15.19 -16.53 0.01
N THR A 39 -15.59 -15.76 1.02
CA THR A 39 -15.11 -15.90 2.42
C THR A 39 -16.21 -15.55 3.43
N ASN A 40 -16.20 -16.20 4.60
CA ASN A 40 -17.09 -15.86 5.74
C ASN A 40 -16.77 -14.49 6.40
N LEU A 41 -15.90 -13.70 5.78
CA LEU A 41 -15.42 -12.41 6.30
C LEU A 41 -16.25 -11.22 5.80
N HIS A 42 -17.31 -11.46 5.03
CA HIS A 42 -18.18 -10.40 4.49
C HIS A 42 -18.65 -9.34 5.52
N PRO A 43 -18.93 -9.67 6.80
CA PRO A 43 -19.28 -8.65 7.79
C PRO A 43 -18.15 -7.65 8.07
N TYR A 44 -16.89 -8.04 7.84
CA TYR A 44 -15.70 -7.29 8.20
C TYR A 44 -15.09 -6.66 6.93
N LYS A 45 -15.51 -5.43 6.63
CA LYS A 45 -15.01 -4.66 5.46
C LYS A 45 -13.51 -4.35 5.55
N LEU A 46 -13.02 -4.08 6.76
CA LEU A 46 -11.63 -3.71 7.04
C LEU A 46 -11.06 -4.61 8.16
N PRO A 47 -9.76 -4.91 8.16
CA PRO A 47 -9.15 -5.90 9.05
C PRO A 47 -9.08 -5.45 10.51
N PHE A 48 -8.99 -4.14 10.78
CA PHE A 48 -8.91 -3.59 12.12
C PHE A 48 -10.25 -2.96 12.54
N HIS A 49 -10.75 -3.39 13.70
CA HIS A 49 -11.86 -2.73 14.38
C HIS A 49 -11.47 -1.30 14.81
N SER A 50 -12.44 -0.38 14.86
CA SER A 50 -12.20 1.03 15.19
C SER A 50 -11.50 1.23 16.54
N SER A 51 -11.72 0.35 17.52
CA SER A 51 -11.05 0.39 18.83
C SER A 51 -9.54 0.13 18.77
N SER A 52 -9.06 -0.50 17.69
CA SER A 52 -7.65 -0.86 17.48
C SER A 52 -6.89 0.22 16.69
N LEU A 53 -7.59 1.26 16.21
CA LEU A 53 -6.98 2.37 15.49
C LEU A 53 -6.39 3.42 16.45
N GLY A 54 -5.43 4.21 15.95
CA GLY A 54 -4.78 5.25 16.74
C GLY A 54 -3.96 4.72 17.92
N LYS A 55 -3.51 3.46 17.84
CA LYS A 55 -2.68 2.82 18.85
C LYS A 55 -1.20 2.92 18.47
N ILE A 56 -0.35 3.03 19.49
CA ILE A 56 1.10 2.97 19.36
C ILE A 56 1.56 1.66 19.97
N TYR A 57 2.29 0.88 19.20
CA TYR A 57 2.89 -0.37 19.64
C TYR A 57 4.40 -0.19 19.73
N ARG A 58 4.99 -0.62 20.86
CA ARG A 58 6.44 -0.58 21.09
C ARG A 58 6.92 -2.01 21.24
N ALA A 59 7.85 -2.42 20.39
CA ALA A 59 8.45 -3.75 20.41
C ALA A 59 9.96 -3.62 20.54
N LEU A 60 10.57 -4.52 21.32
CA LEU A 60 12.02 -4.63 21.43
C LEU A 60 12.54 -5.47 20.25
N PRO A 61 13.40 -4.92 19.38
CA PRO A 61 13.93 -5.66 18.26
C PRO A 61 14.98 -6.67 18.73
N VAL A 62 15.04 -7.82 18.05
CA VAL A 62 16.08 -8.83 18.30
C VAL A 62 17.42 -8.44 17.66
N ARG A 63 17.37 -7.76 16.50
CA ARG A 63 18.53 -7.25 15.78
C ARG A 63 18.73 -5.76 16.05
N HIS A 64 19.94 -5.27 15.78
CA HIS A 64 20.29 -3.86 15.93
C HIS A 64 19.71 -3.01 14.78
N HIS A 65 18.39 -2.79 14.81
CA HIS A 65 17.69 -1.93 13.87
C HIS A 65 16.56 -1.18 14.57
N HIS A 66 16.41 0.10 14.23
CA HIS A 66 15.34 0.94 14.73
C HIS A 66 14.36 1.23 13.59
N THR A 67 13.14 0.70 13.71
CA THR A 67 12.08 0.91 12.73
C THR A 67 10.94 1.72 13.36
N LEU A 68 10.47 2.72 12.63
CA LEU A 68 9.16 3.33 12.87
C LEU A 68 8.25 3.03 11.69
N SER A 69 7.09 2.43 11.95
CA SER A 69 6.10 2.10 10.92
C SER A 69 4.76 2.74 11.24
N LEU A 70 4.19 3.40 10.24
CA LEU A 70 2.83 3.90 10.24
C LEU A 70 2.02 3.03 9.29
N THR A 71 0.85 2.57 9.72
CA THR A 71 0.00 1.67 8.93
C THR A 71 -1.43 2.20 8.90
N TRP A 72 -1.99 2.28 7.71
CA TRP A 72 -3.38 2.63 7.47
C TRP A 72 -4.09 1.46 6.79
N GLN A 73 -5.29 1.14 7.28
CA GLN A 73 -6.20 0.27 6.54
C GLN A 73 -7.01 1.10 5.55
N ILE A 74 -7.08 0.63 4.31
CA ILE A 74 -7.84 1.25 3.22
C ILE A 74 -8.71 0.20 2.52
N PRO A 75 -9.77 0.60 1.80
CA PRO A 75 -10.54 -0.31 0.95
C PRO A 75 -9.66 -1.00 -0.10
N SER A 76 -10.11 -2.14 -0.63
CA SER A 76 -9.41 -2.81 -1.73
C SER A 76 -9.16 -1.85 -2.90
N ILE A 77 -7.93 -1.85 -3.39
CA ILE A 77 -7.47 -1.02 -4.51
C ILE A 77 -7.32 -1.82 -5.81
N CYS A 78 -7.61 -3.14 -5.79
CA CYS A 78 -7.48 -4.04 -6.95
C CYS A 78 -8.23 -3.55 -8.20
N SER A 79 -9.41 -2.92 -8.03
CA SER A 79 -10.18 -2.35 -9.16
C SER A 79 -9.49 -1.15 -9.82
N HIS A 80 -8.56 -0.51 -9.12
CA HIS A 80 -7.83 0.68 -9.56
C HIS A 80 -6.45 0.36 -10.14
N TRP A 81 -6.24 -0.86 -10.65
CA TRP A 81 -4.96 -1.31 -11.21
C TRP A 81 -4.40 -0.44 -12.34
N ARG A 82 -5.26 0.32 -13.04
CA ARG A 82 -4.84 1.25 -14.10
C ARG A 82 -4.35 2.59 -13.55
N THR A 83 -5.07 3.14 -12.57
CA THR A 83 -4.76 4.45 -12.00
C THR A 83 -3.74 4.38 -10.87
N LYS A 84 -3.54 3.20 -10.27
CA LYS A 84 -2.51 2.89 -9.28
C LYS A 84 -2.42 3.94 -8.15
N PRO A 85 -3.54 4.30 -7.50
CA PRO A 85 -3.58 5.44 -6.56
C PRO A 85 -2.68 5.24 -5.34
N ALA A 86 -2.58 4.01 -4.83
CA ALA A 86 -1.69 3.69 -3.72
C ALA A 86 -0.22 3.80 -4.11
N GLU A 87 0.17 3.34 -5.31
CA GLU A 87 1.54 3.49 -5.81
C GLU A 87 1.90 4.96 -6.02
N TYR A 88 0.96 5.76 -6.53
CA TYR A 88 1.14 7.20 -6.68
C TYR A 88 1.41 7.89 -5.33
N LEU A 89 0.60 7.58 -4.31
CA LEU A 89 0.82 8.09 -2.96
C LEU A 89 2.13 7.58 -2.36
N ALA A 90 2.46 6.31 -2.56
CA ALA A 90 3.72 5.70 -2.12
C ALA A 90 4.92 6.42 -2.74
N HIS A 91 4.86 6.75 -4.03
CA HIS A 91 5.90 7.51 -4.70
C HIS A 91 6.07 8.91 -4.09
N LEU A 92 4.96 9.63 -3.86
CA LEU A 92 5.00 10.97 -3.24
C LEU A 92 5.53 10.95 -1.81
N LEU A 93 5.24 9.92 -1.02
CA LEU A 93 5.69 9.82 0.37
C LEU A 93 7.12 9.28 0.48
N GLY A 94 7.49 8.32 -0.37
CA GLY A 94 8.77 7.62 -0.36
C GLY A 94 9.87 8.27 -1.19
N HIS A 95 9.61 9.37 -1.91
CA HIS A 95 10.64 10.02 -2.73
C HIS A 95 11.80 10.60 -1.89
N GLU A 96 13.00 10.61 -2.46
CA GLU A 96 14.24 11.03 -1.78
C GLU A 96 14.79 12.38 -2.27
N ALA A 97 13.99 13.14 -3.04
CA ALA A 97 14.43 14.43 -3.57
C ALA A 97 14.50 15.53 -2.50
N SER A 98 15.12 16.66 -2.83
CA SER A 98 15.12 17.85 -1.97
C SER A 98 13.68 18.28 -1.64
N GLY A 99 13.44 18.59 -0.36
CA GLY A 99 12.11 18.92 0.13
C GLY A 99 11.25 17.71 0.52
N SER A 100 11.72 16.48 0.28
CA SER A 100 11.01 15.27 0.70
C SER A 100 11.02 15.07 2.22
N ILE A 101 10.11 14.23 2.71
CA ILE A 101 10.09 13.79 4.11
C ILE A 101 11.47 13.23 4.50
N LEU A 102 12.02 12.31 3.70
CA LEU A 102 13.30 11.70 4.00
C LEU A 102 14.44 12.72 3.98
N ALA A 103 14.45 13.68 3.05
CA ALA A 103 15.47 14.72 3.00
C ALA A 103 15.49 15.56 4.29
N VAL A 104 14.32 15.98 4.79
CA VAL A 104 14.19 16.72 6.05
C VAL A 104 14.66 15.88 7.25
N LEU A 105 14.30 14.60 7.28
CA LEU A 105 14.70 13.70 8.37
C LEU A 105 16.20 13.36 8.34
N LYS A 106 16.79 13.19 7.16
CA LYS A 106 18.24 12.99 6.96
C LYS A 106 19.02 14.23 7.42
N GLN A 107 18.58 15.44 7.06
CA GLN A 107 19.23 16.69 7.49
C GLN A 107 19.26 16.86 9.01
N ARG A 108 18.23 16.38 9.71
CA ARG A 108 18.16 16.39 11.17
C ARG A 108 18.87 15.20 11.83
N GLY A 109 19.42 14.28 11.04
CA GLY A 109 20.06 13.06 11.54
C GLY A 109 19.08 12.06 12.16
N TRP A 110 17.78 12.11 11.84
CA TRP A 110 16.75 11.27 12.48
C TRP A 110 16.45 9.97 11.72
N ALA A 111 16.59 9.95 10.39
CA ALA A 111 16.32 8.75 9.59
C ALA A 111 17.36 8.58 8.49
N THR A 112 17.64 7.32 8.14
CA THR A 112 18.59 6.94 7.08
C THR A 112 17.89 6.48 5.80
N GLY A 113 16.66 5.99 5.90
CA GLY A 113 15.86 5.54 4.77
C GLY A 113 14.38 5.46 5.10
N CYS A 114 13.54 5.40 4.07
CA CYS A 114 12.11 5.16 4.20
C CYS A 114 11.57 4.28 3.08
N SER A 115 10.43 3.64 3.31
CA SER A 115 9.70 2.86 2.31
C SER A 115 8.20 3.02 2.54
N ALA A 116 7.45 3.33 1.48
CA ALA A 116 6.01 3.50 1.50
C ALA A 116 5.37 2.58 0.47
N GLY A 117 4.18 2.05 0.77
CA GLY A 117 3.42 1.24 -0.18
C GLY A 117 2.42 0.29 0.48
N THR A 118 1.61 -0.34 -0.35
CA THR A 118 0.87 -1.55 -0.03
C THR A 118 1.79 -2.72 -0.35
N GLY A 119 2.10 -3.57 0.63
CA GLY A 119 3.14 -4.62 0.54
C GLY A 119 3.12 -5.42 -0.78
N ASP A 120 4.30 -5.85 -1.21
CA ASP A 120 4.55 -6.51 -2.52
C ASP A 120 4.14 -8.00 -2.54
N ASP A 121 3.73 -8.54 -1.39
CA ASP A 121 3.45 -9.96 -1.14
C ASP A 121 1.97 -10.35 -1.26
N GLY A 122 1.10 -9.39 -1.60
CA GLY A 122 -0.35 -9.62 -1.70
C GLY A 122 -1.06 -9.79 -0.35
N GLU A 123 -0.35 -9.78 0.77
CA GLU A 123 -0.96 -9.68 2.10
C GLU A 123 -1.45 -8.25 2.38
N GLY A 124 -0.78 -7.27 1.76
CA GLY A 124 -1.14 -5.86 1.82
C GLY A 124 -2.22 -5.41 0.83
N ASP A 125 -2.60 -6.22 -0.17
CA ASP A 125 -3.65 -5.91 -1.15
C ASP A 125 -4.49 -7.16 -1.45
N SER A 126 -5.64 -7.24 -0.78
CA SER A 126 -6.62 -8.31 -0.96
C SER A 126 -7.84 -7.81 -1.73
N SER A 127 -8.66 -8.74 -2.21
CA SER A 127 -9.96 -8.40 -2.82
C SER A 127 -10.94 -7.71 -1.86
N MET A 128 -10.62 -7.64 -0.56
CA MET A 128 -11.47 -7.02 0.47
C MET A 128 -10.90 -5.69 0.97
N HIS A 129 -9.60 -5.63 1.25
CA HIS A 129 -8.94 -4.49 1.86
C HIS A 129 -7.46 -4.43 1.48
N ALA A 130 -6.85 -3.27 1.71
CA ALA A 130 -5.40 -3.10 1.62
C ALA A 130 -4.83 -2.42 2.88
N LEU A 131 -3.56 -2.70 3.17
CA LEU A 131 -2.78 -2.06 4.23
C LEU A 131 -1.69 -1.20 3.59
N PHE A 132 -1.81 0.11 3.72
CA PHE A 132 -0.79 1.05 3.30
C PHE A 132 0.18 1.27 4.46
N GLY A 133 1.45 0.92 4.26
CA GLY A 133 2.51 1.11 5.22
C GLY A 133 3.44 2.25 4.81
N PHE A 134 3.95 2.97 5.81
CA PHE A 134 5.08 3.89 5.65
C PHE A 134 6.08 3.65 6.78
N SER A 135 7.24 3.12 6.42
CA SER A 135 8.28 2.70 7.36
C SER A 135 9.56 3.51 7.20
N PHE A 136 10.24 3.75 8.32
CA PHE A 136 11.49 4.48 8.40
C PHE A 136 12.56 3.64 9.10
N SER A 137 13.78 3.68 8.57
CA SER A 137 14.97 3.28 9.32
C SER A 137 15.48 4.49 10.11
N LEU A 138 15.35 4.43 11.43
CA LEU A 138 15.73 5.51 12.33
C LEU A 138 17.19 5.38 12.77
N SER A 139 17.82 6.53 13.04
CA SER A 139 19.04 6.58 13.83
C SER A 139 18.71 6.49 15.33
N GLU A 140 19.71 6.33 16.19
CA GLU A 140 19.55 6.40 17.65
C GLU A 140 18.91 7.73 18.09
N GLU A 141 19.32 8.84 17.48
CA GLU A 141 18.74 10.16 17.72
C GLU A 141 17.29 10.26 17.22
N GLY A 142 16.98 9.61 16.10
CA GLY A 142 15.65 9.51 15.54
C GLY A 142 14.67 8.78 16.44
N VAL A 143 15.13 7.75 17.17
CA VAL A 143 14.31 7.02 18.14
C VAL A 143 13.86 7.94 19.28
N GLN A 144 14.72 8.83 19.75
CA GLN A 144 14.36 9.81 20.79
C GLN A 144 13.35 10.85 20.28
N HIS A 145 13.30 11.04 18.96
CA HIS A 145 12.49 12.05 18.28
C HIS A 145 11.34 11.48 17.44
N TRP A 146 10.92 10.23 17.69
CA TRP A 146 9.92 9.53 16.87
C TRP A 146 8.59 10.31 16.70
N GLU A 147 8.15 11.04 17.74
CA GLU A 147 6.96 11.90 17.65
C GLU A 147 7.12 13.05 16.66
N LYS A 148 8.31 13.66 16.61
CA LYS A 148 8.62 14.71 15.63
C LYS A 148 8.70 14.14 14.22
N VAL A 149 9.21 12.92 14.05
CA VAL A 149 9.20 12.21 12.77
C VAL A 149 7.77 12.05 12.28
N ILE A 150 6.86 11.56 13.13
CA ILE A 150 5.43 11.46 12.82
C ILE A 150 4.85 12.84 12.48
N GLY A 151 5.20 13.89 13.23
CA GLY A 151 4.79 15.27 12.96
C GLY A 151 5.17 15.77 11.56
N VAL A 152 6.38 15.45 11.09
CA VAL A 152 6.80 15.76 9.70
C VAL A 152 5.93 15.02 8.69
N VAL A 153 5.65 13.73 8.91
CA VAL A 153 4.78 12.93 8.02
C VAL A 153 3.38 13.55 7.92
N PHE A 154 2.74 13.86 9.05
CA PHE A 154 1.40 14.44 9.04
C PHE A 154 1.36 15.86 8.49
N SER A 155 2.44 16.64 8.65
CA SER A 155 2.56 17.96 8.01
C SER A 155 2.60 17.83 6.48
N TYR A 156 3.37 16.86 5.97
CA TYR A 156 3.44 16.58 4.53
C TYR A 156 2.10 16.05 3.98
N LEU A 157 1.42 15.17 4.70
CA LEU A 157 0.06 14.72 4.33
C LEU A 157 -0.94 15.88 4.32
N GLY A 158 -0.85 16.81 5.26
CA GLY A 158 -1.65 18.03 5.28
C GLY A 158 -1.40 18.91 4.06
N MET A 159 -0.12 19.08 3.69
CA MET A 159 0.27 19.79 2.47
C MET A 159 -0.29 19.14 1.20
N LEU A 160 -0.14 17.81 1.06
CA LEU A 160 -0.69 17.07 -0.07
C LEU A 160 -2.21 17.24 -0.16
N LYS A 161 -2.93 17.12 0.97
CA LYS A 161 -4.38 17.29 1.01
C LYS A 161 -4.80 18.70 0.58
N TYR A 162 -4.05 19.73 0.99
CA TYR A 162 -4.31 21.11 0.58
C TYR A 162 -4.19 21.26 -0.95
N TYR A 163 -3.07 20.83 -1.54
CA TYR A 163 -2.86 20.97 -2.98
C TYR A 163 -3.79 20.09 -3.83
N PHE A 164 -4.15 18.88 -3.37
CA PHE A 164 -5.13 18.05 -4.09
C PHE A 164 -6.55 18.63 -4.07
N ASN A 165 -6.92 19.36 -3.01
CA ASN A 165 -8.26 19.95 -2.90
C ASN A 165 -8.36 21.30 -3.61
N GLU A 166 -7.35 22.16 -3.45
CA GLU A 166 -7.40 23.54 -3.96
C GLU A 166 -6.85 23.66 -5.40
N GLY A 167 -6.16 22.63 -5.89
CA GLY A 167 -5.39 22.65 -7.13
C GLY A 167 -4.02 23.31 -6.92
N TYR A 168 -3.04 22.95 -7.74
CA TYR A 168 -1.75 23.64 -7.75
C TYR A 168 -1.94 25.01 -8.39
N VAL A 169 -1.72 26.06 -7.60
CA VAL A 169 -1.62 27.44 -8.08
C VAL A 169 -0.15 27.71 -8.32
N ASP A 170 0.23 27.97 -9.56
CA ASP A 170 1.61 28.28 -9.89
C ASP A 170 2.03 29.67 -9.39
N GLU A 171 3.30 30.02 -9.60
CA GLU A 171 3.92 31.28 -9.21
C GLU A 171 3.21 32.52 -9.81
N ASN A 172 2.39 32.32 -10.85
CA ASN A 172 1.64 33.35 -11.56
C ASN A 172 0.16 33.42 -11.12
N GLY A 173 -0.27 32.58 -10.17
CA GLY A 173 -1.66 32.57 -9.72
C GLY A 173 -2.60 31.73 -10.59
N GLU A 174 -2.08 30.95 -11.54
CA GLU A 174 -2.91 30.12 -12.41
C GLU A 174 -3.11 28.72 -11.81
N LYS A 175 -4.37 28.30 -11.69
CA LYS A 175 -4.71 26.91 -11.34
C LYS A 175 -4.42 26.04 -12.55
N LYS A 176 -3.45 25.12 -12.42
CA LYS A 176 -3.24 24.07 -13.42
C LYS A 176 -4.10 22.86 -13.06
N GLU A 177 -4.95 22.46 -14.01
CA GLU A 177 -5.74 21.21 -13.95
C GLU A 177 -4.84 19.96 -14.00
#